data_AF-A0A7H0Y232-F1
#
_entry.id   AF-A0A7H0Y232-F1
#
_cell.length_a   1.000
_cell.length_b   1.000
_cell.length_c   1.000
_cell.angle_alpha   90.00
_cell.angle_beta   90.00
_cell.angle_gamma   90.00
#
_symmetry.space_group_name_H-M   'P 1'
#
loop_
_entity.id
_entity.type
_entity.pdbx_description
1 polymer ?
#
loop_
_entity_poly.entity_id
_entity_poly.type
_entity_poly.pdbx_seq_one_letter_code
_entity_poly.pdbx_strand_id
1 'polypeptide(L)'
;MVDQTKVFPELPSELQPFYVYVYDNGHCVMGIAKSLMSSEFSKNTELWELESAIPIKYVLEHEFQIRDSYLFIDVPYNLTFGIDVDDKYLEF
;
A
#
# COMPACT_ATOMS: atom_id res chain seq x y z
N MET A 1 -8.58 5.02 11.17
CA MET A 1 -9.38 3.85 11.63
C MET A 1 -9.61 2.92 10.43
N VAL A 2 -9.69 1.61 10.64
CA VAL A 2 -9.85 0.61 9.55
C VAL A 2 -11.27 0.06 9.56
N ASP A 3 -11.89 -0.09 8.39
CA ASP A 3 -13.23 -0.68 8.22
C ASP A 3 -13.15 -1.97 7.39
N GLN A 4 -13.42 -3.12 7.99
CA GLN A 4 -13.37 -4.41 7.29
C GLN A 4 -14.69 -4.78 6.59
N THR A 5 -15.74 -3.98 6.73
CA THR A 5 -17.04 -4.23 6.09
C THR A 5 -17.12 -3.72 4.65
N LYS A 6 -16.21 -2.82 4.29
CA LYS A 6 -16.09 -2.25 2.94
C LYS A 6 -15.44 -3.25 2.01
N VAL A 7 -16.02 -3.44 0.83
CA VAL A 7 -15.51 -4.31 -0.22
C VAL A 7 -15.15 -3.48 -1.44
N PHE A 8 -14.01 -3.76 -2.06
CA PHE A 8 -13.65 -3.19 -3.35
C PHE A 8 -14.16 -4.13 -4.47
N PRO A 9 -15.03 -3.67 -5.39
CA PRO A 9 -15.48 -4.48 -6.52
C PRO A 9 -14.28 -4.95 -7.35
N GLU A 10 -14.30 -6.21 -7.79
CA GLU A 10 -13.28 -6.77 -8.68
C GLU A 10 -11.85 -6.81 -8.09
N LEU A 11 -11.71 -6.79 -6.76
CA LEU A 11 -10.44 -7.01 -6.08
C LEU A 11 -9.81 -8.35 -6.53
N PRO A 12 -8.61 -8.34 -7.15
CA PRO A 12 -7.89 -9.56 -7.48
C PRO A 12 -7.67 -10.41 -6.23
N SER A 13 -7.89 -11.73 -6.34
CA SER A 13 -7.80 -12.64 -5.19
C SER A 13 -6.42 -12.63 -4.51
N GLU A 14 -5.37 -12.34 -5.27
CA GLU A 14 -4.00 -12.22 -4.75
C GLU A 14 -3.78 -10.98 -3.88
N LEU A 15 -4.59 -9.92 -4.07
CA LEU A 15 -4.54 -8.70 -3.28
C LEU A 15 -5.41 -8.78 -2.02
N GLN A 16 -6.29 -9.78 -1.94
CA GLN A 16 -7.24 -9.92 -0.84
C GLN A 16 -6.60 -10.01 0.56
N PRO A 17 -5.45 -10.69 0.76
CA PRO A 17 -4.78 -10.72 2.06
C PRO A 17 -4.24 -9.34 2.51
N PHE A 18 -4.01 -8.44 1.56
CA PHE A 18 -3.42 -7.12 1.80
C PHE A 18 -4.47 -6.02 1.92
N TYR A 19 -5.71 -6.29 1.50
CA TYR A 19 -6.75 -5.30 1.37
C TYR A 19 -7.18 -4.70 2.71
N VAL A 20 -7.33 -3.38 2.72
CA VAL A 20 -7.77 -2.60 3.88
C VAL A 20 -8.56 -1.38 3.41
N TYR A 21 -9.65 -1.04 4.10
CA TYR A 21 -10.28 0.27 3.93
C TYR A 21 -9.84 1.20 5.05
N VAL A 22 -9.23 2.33 4.69
CA VAL A 22 -8.78 3.37 5.60
C VAL A 22 -9.69 4.58 5.41
N TYR A 23 -10.32 5.08 6.48
CA TYR A 23 -11.28 6.19 6.35
C TYR A 23 -10.74 7.43 5.63
N ASP A 24 -9.45 7.73 5.77
CA ASP A 24 -8.84 8.93 5.21
C ASP A 24 -8.35 8.74 3.76
N ASN A 25 -8.17 7.48 3.30
CA ASN A 25 -7.57 7.16 2.00
C ASN A 25 -8.48 6.31 1.09
N GLY A 26 -9.54 5.72 1.64
CA GLY A 26 -10.44 4.79 0.95
C GLY A 26 -9.94 3.36 0.85
N HIS A 27 -10.27 2.71 -0.26
CA HIS A 27 -9.82 1.35 -0.58
C HIS A 27 -8.31 1.30 -0.84
N CYS A 28 -7.60 0.56 0.00
CA CYS A 28 -6.15 0.42 -0.04
C CYS A 28 -5.71 -1.05 0.02
N VAL A 29 -4.43 -1.29 -0.23
CA VAL A 29 -3.72 -2.50 0.18
C VAL A 29 -2.54 -2.11 1.06
N MET A 30 -2.21 -2.95 2.05
CA MET A 30 -0.99 -2.82 2.82
C MET A 30 0.19 -3.30 1.97
N GLY A 31 1.15 -2.42 1.74
CA GLY A 31 2.33 -2.73 0.94
C GLY A 31 3.51 -1.83 1.27
N ILE A 32 4.68 -2.19 0.75
CA ILE A 32 5.95 -1.54 1.01
C ILE A 32 6.43 -0.86 -0.27
N ALA A 33 6.74 0.42 -0.18
CA ALA A 33 7.35 1.16 -1.27
C ALA A 33 8.77 0.62 -1.53
N LYS A 34 9.08 0.28 -2.79
CA LYS A 34 10.41 -0.26 -3.17
C LYS A 34 11.57 0.68 -2.80
N SER A 35 11.33 1.99 -2.76
CA SER A 35 12.29 3.00 -2.33
C SER A 35 12.76 2.80 -0.88
N LEU A 36 11.89 2.28 0.01
CA LEU A 36 12.24 2.00 1.41
C LEU A 36 13.21 0.84 1.55
N MET A 37 13.13 -0.16 0.67
CA MET A 37 14.04 -1.32 0.69
C MET A 37 15.51 -0.93 0.47
N SER A 38 15.76 0.16 -0.26
CA SER A 38 17.11 0.64 -0.57
C SER A 38 17.62 1.69 0.43
N SER A 39 16.79 2.09 1.39
CA SER A 39 17.11 3.18 2.33
C SER A 39 17.89 2.68 3.54
N GLU A 40 18.68 3.54 4.18
CA GLU A 40 19.29 3.23 5.48
C GLU A 40 18.24 2.92 6.56
N PHE A 41 17.01 3.41 6.37
CA PHE A 41 15.88 3.22 7.27
C PHE A 41 15.44 1.75 7.38
N SER A 42 15.60 0.93 6.33
CA SER A 42 15.21 -0.48 6.37
C SER A 42 16.22 -1.40 7.09
N LYS A 43 17.45 -0.94 7.36
CA LYS A 43 18.53 -1.82 7.84
C LYS A 43 18.31 -2.40 9.23
N ASN A 44 17.47 -1.78 10.06
CA ASN A 44 17.16 -2.22 11.42
C ASN A 44 15.64 -2.21 11.69
N THR A 45 14.84 -2.29 10.63
CA THR A 45 13.39 -2.13 10.71
C THR A 45 12.75 -3.39 10.14
N GLU A 46 11.77 -3.93 10.85
CA GLU A 46 11.01 -5.07 10.38
C GLU A 46 10.13 -4.69 9.19
N LEU A 47 9.88 -5.61 8.25
CA LEU A 47 9.13 -5.30 7.03
C LEU A 47 7.71 -4.79 7.30
N TRP A 48 7.03 -5.32 8.32
CA TRP A 48 5.70 -4.88 8.72
C TRP A 48 5.68 -3.42 9.22
N GLU A 49 6.80 -2.90 9.73
CA GLU A 49 6.92 -1.48 10.12
C GLU A 49 7.08 -0.55 8.91
N LEU A 50 7.41 -1.10 7.74
CA LEU A 50 7.53 -0.37 6.48
C LEU A 50 6.24 -0.38 5.66
N GLU A 51 5.22 -1.13 6.09
CA GLU A 51 3.95 -1.21 5.38
C GLU A 51 3.20 0.11 5.46
N SER A 52 2.61 0.50 4.34
CA SER A 52 1.77 1.68 4.21
C SER A 52 0.50 1.32 3.45
N ALA A 53 -0.57 2.05 3.73
CA ALA A 53 -1.81 1.93 2.99
C ALA A 53 -1.63 2.59 1.61
N ILE A 54 -1.57 1.76 0.57
CA ILE A 54 -1.40 2.19 -0.82
C ILE A 54 -2.76 2.13 -1.50
N PRO A 55 -3.25 3.22 -2.12
CA PRO A 55 -4.55 3.23 -2.77
C PRO A 55 -4.66 2.13 -3.83
N ILE A 56 -5.74 1.36 -3.78
CA ILE A 56 -5.90 0.18 -4.63
C ILE A 56 -5.91 0.53 -6.12
N LYS A 57 -6.47 1.68 -6.48
CA LYS A 57 -6.47 2.20 -7.86
C LYS A 57 -5.05 2.39 -8.38
N TYR A 58 -4.12 2.81 -7.53
CA TYR A 58 -2.71 2.90 -7.89
C TYR A 58 -2.13 1.51 -8.15
N VAL A 59 -2.37 0.56 -7.24
CA VAL A 59 -1.84 -0.80 -7.35
C VAL A 59 -2.32 -1.52 -8.60
N LEU A 60 -3.56 -1.32 -9.02
CA LEU A 60 -4.12 -1.95 -10.22
C LEU A 60 -3.54 -1.40 -11.53
N GLU A 61 -2.98 -0.20 -11.52
CA GLU A 61 -2.37 0.43 -12.70
C GLU A 61 -0.86 0.13 -12.82
N HIS A 62 -0.24 -0.49 -11.81
CA HIS A 62 1.21 -0.62 -11.71
C HIS A 62 1.66 -2.05 -11.39
N GLU A 63 2.88 -2.38 -11.80
CA GLU A 63 3.47 -3.67 -11.48
C GLU A 63 3.89 -3.72 -10.00
N PHE A 64 3.36 -4.71 -9.29
CA PHE A 64 3.74 -5.05 -7.93
C PHE A 64 4.34 -6.46 -7.87
N GLN A 65 4.99 -6.77 -6.74
CA GLN A 65 5.55 -8.08 -6.47
C GLN A 65 5.12 -8.53 -5.08
N ILE A 66 4.60 -9.74 -4.97
CA ILE A 66 4.32 -10.37 -3.69
C ILE A 66 5.46 -11.32 -3.37
N ARG A 67 6.15 -11.09 -2.25
CA ARG A 67 7.20 -11.99 -1.74
C ARG A 67 7.16 -12.04 -0.23
N ASP A 68 7.37 -13.22 0.35
CA ASP A 68 7.45 -13.41 1.80
C ASP A 68 6.22 -12.88 2.58
N SER A 69 5.03 -12.95 1.97
CA SER A 69 3.77 -12.39 2.48
C SER A 69 3.69 -10.86 2.53
N TYR A 70 4.54 -10.15 1.79
CA TYR A 70 4.51 -8.69 1.64
C TYR A 70 4.31 -8.29 0.18
N LEU A 71 3.55 -7.22 -0.05
CA LEU A 71 3.39 -6.58 -1.35
C LEU A 71 4.41 -5.45 -1.51
N PHE A 72 5.21 -5.51 -2.57
CA PHE A 72 6.20 -4.50 -2.93
C PHE A 72 5.83 -3.82 -4.24
N ILE A 73 5.79 -2.50 -4.24
CA ILE A 73 5.41 -1.72 -5.42
C ILE A 73 6.28 -0.47 -5.53
N ASP A 74 6.54 -0.06 -6.77
CA ASP A 74 7.17 1.23 -7.02
C ASP A 74 6.10 2.33 -6.90
N VAL A 75 6.01 2.92 -5.72
CA VAL A 75 5.06 4.00 -5.40
C VAL A 75 5.85 5.17 -4.82
N PRO A 76 5.53 6.43 -5.18
CA PRO A 76 6.21 7.57 -4.58
C PRO A 76 5.97 7.59 -3.06
N TYR A 77 7.05 7.77 -2.32
CA TYR A 77 7.06 7.75 -0.87
C TYR A 77 7.82 8.96 -0.33
N ASN A 78 7.17 9.71 0.54
CA ASN A 78 7.72 10.83 1.28
C ASN A 78 7.97 10.40 2.74
N LEU A 79 9.18 10.58 3.26
CA LEU A 79 9.52 10.17 4.63
C LEU A 79 8.70 10.90 5.72
N THR A 80 8.16 12.08 5.41
CA THR A 80 7.35 12.87 6.34
C THR A 80 5.86 12.54 6.22
N PHE A 81 5.37 12.30 5.00
CA PHE A 81 3.94 12.21 4.70
C PHE A 81 3.46 10.81 4.28
N GLY A 82 4.36 9.86 4.04
CA GLY A 82 4.05 8.51 3.57
C GLY A 82 3.83 8.45 2.05
N ILE A 83 2.79 7.73 1.63
CA ILE A 83 2.46 7.54 0.21
C ILE A 83 2.02 8.87 -0.41
N ASP A 84 2.70 9.28 -1.48
CA ASP A 84 2.51 10.58 -2.15
C ASP A 84 2.06 10.35 -3.60
N VAL A 85 0.75 10.17 -3.79
CA VAL A 85 0.14 9.88 -5.10
C VAL A 85 -0.91 10.91 -5.44
N ASP A 86 -1.20 11.07 -6.73
CA ASP A 86 -2.24 11.99 -7.20
C ASP A 86 -3.61 11.71 -6.54
N ASP A 87 -4.35 12.76 -6.22
CA ASP A 87 -5.68 12.70 -5.61
C ASP A 87 -6.67 11.80 -6.35
N LYS A 88 -6.48 11.58 -7.67
CA LYS A 88 -7.32 10.68 -8.47
C LYS A 88 -7.35 9.24 -7.95
N TYR A 89 -6.31 8.82 -7.23
CA TYR A 89 -6.22 7.48 -6.64
C TYR A 89 -6.88 7.41 -5.26
N LEU A 90 -7.08 8.55 -4.59
CA LEU A 90 -7.68 8.63 -3.25
C LEU A 90 -9.21 8.59 -3.33
N GLU A 91 -9.85 8.27 -2.20
CA GLU A 91 -11.30 8.31 -2.04
C GLU A 91 -11.60 9.05 -0.73
N PHE A 92 -12.38 10.13 -0.83
CA PHE A 92 -12.76 11.02 0.27
C PHE A 92 -14.26 10.92 0.54
#